data_AF-A0A3D5JIN1-F1
#
_entry.id   AF-A0A3D5JIN1-F1
#
_cell.length_a   1.000
_cell.length_b   1.000
_cell.length_c   1.000
_cell.angle_alpha   90.00
_cell.angle_beta   90.00
_cell.angle_gamma   90.00
#
_symmetry.space_group_name_H-M   'P 1'
#
loop_
_entity.id
_entity.type
_entity.pdbx_description
1 polymer ?
#
loop_
_entity_poly.entity_id
_entity_poly.type
_entity_poly.pdbx_seq_one_letter_code
_entity_poly.pdbx_strand_id
1 'polypeptide(L)'
;MASLFLVSVNLSVTAHAAELVVPDPSIAPEEVVAIQMKALQFNDNPTPDFGIEQTWNFAHPRNRAMTGPLPRFAGMLKGPAYGKMLNHASHKIVPVPGDGNRVTFDVFMETDRGQVLYFNWAVELVTGGEYDNCWMTVAVSMPRSAGQGS
;
A
#
# COMPACT_ATOMS: atom_id res chain seq x y z
N MET A 1 -52.12 -16.24 33.06
CA MET A 1 -50.81 -16.65 32.50
C MET A 1 -50.69 -16.01 31.13
N ALA A 2 -49.89 -14.95 30.99
CA ALA A 2 -49.58 -14.37 29.69
C ALA A 2 -48.11 -14.71 29.40
N SER A 3 -47.88 -15.64 28.48
CA SER A 3 -46.54 -16.00 28.03
C SER A 3 -46.01 -14.94 27.09
N LEU A 4 -44.93 -14.27 27.49
CA LEU A 4 -44.19 -13.33 26.67
C LEU A 4 -43.27 -14.14 25.73
N PHE A 5 -43.56 -14.11 24.43
CA PHE A 5 -42.65 -14.66 23.42
C PHE A 5 -41.57 -13.63 23.08
N LEU A 6 -40.30 -13.96 23.35
CA LEU A 6 -39.15 -13.22 22.83
C LEU A 6 -38.90 -13.63 21.38
N VAL A 7 -38.97 -12.67 20.47
CA VAL A 7 -38.54 -12.83 19.08
C VAL A 7 -37.08 -12.38 18.97
N SER A 8 -36.19 -13.35 18.77
CA SER A 8 -34.77 -13.08 18.50
C SER A 8 -34.58 -12.80 17.01
N VAL A 9 -34.22 -11.57 16.65
CA VAL A 9 -33.87 -11.20 15.27
C VAL A 9 -32.38 -11.47 15.06
N ASN A 10 -32.05 -12.45 14.21
CA ASN A 10 -30.68 -12.69 13.76
C ASN A 10 -30.36 -11.75 12.59
N LEU A 11 -29.59 -10.69 12.83
CA LEU A 11 -28.99 -9.91 11.75
C LEU A 11 -27.72 -10.63 11.26
N SER A 12 -27.80 -11.27 10.10
CA SER A 12 -26.62 -11.77 9.40
C SER A 12 -25.90 -10.63 8.69
N VAL A 13 -24.77 -10.17 9.25
CA VAL A 13 -23.87 -9.24 8.57
C VAL A 13 -23.04 -10.04 7.57
N THR A 14 -23.30 -9.90 6.28
CA THR A 14 -22.41 -10.43 5.24
C THR A 14 -21.16 -9.56 5.20
N ALA A 15 -20.01 -10.10 5.59
CA ALA A 15 -18.72 -9.45 5.39
C ALA A 15 -18.41 -9.42 3.89
N HIS A 16 -18.42 -8.23 3.28
CA HIS A 16 -17.90 -8.05 1.93
C HIS A 16 -16.37 -8.05 2.01
N ALA A 17 -15.70 -8.84 1.17
CA ALA A 17 -14.25 -8.75 1.06
C ALA A 17 -13.89 -7.33 0.58
N ALA A 18 -12.86 -6.73 1.17
CA ALA A 18 -12.37 -5.44 0.69
C ALA A 18 -11.83 -5.63 -0.74
N GLU A 19 -12.30 -4.80 -1.66
CA GLU A 19 -11.80 -4.78 -3.04
C GLU A 19 -10.51 -3.94 -3.12
N LEU A 20 -9.69 -4.21 -4.15
CA LEU A 20 -8.51 -3.41 -4.43
C LEU A 20 -8.95 -1.99 -4.81
N VAL A 21 -8.30 -0.99 -4.22
CA VAL A 21 -8.38 0.40 -4.69
C VAL A 21 -7.69 0.47 -6.05
N VAL A 22 -8.40 1.02 -7.03
CA VAL A 22 -7.92 1.19 -8.40
C VAL A 22 -7.33 2.59 -8.61
N PRO A 23 -6.31 2.76 -9.49
CA PRO A 23 -5.83 4.09 -9.85
C PRO A 23 -6.94 4.95 -10.45
N ASP A 24 -7.10 6.15 -9.92
CA ASP A 24 -8.08 7.14 -10.38
C ASP A 24 -7.45 8.55 -10.35
N PRO A 25 -7.74 9.45 -11.31
CA PRO A 25 -7.17 10.80 -11.34
C PRO A 25 -7.50 11.67 -10.13
N SER A 26 -8.54 11.33 -9.36
CA SER A 26 -8.89 12.03 -8.12
C SER A 26 -7.99 11.69 -6.93
N ILE A 27 -7.20 10.60 -7.02
CA ILE A 27 -6.30 10.16 -5.95
C ILE A 27 -5.03 10.99 -5.99
N ALA A 28 -4.76 11.69 -4.90
CA ALA A 28 -3.58 12.53 -4.74
C ALA A 28 -2.28 11.70 -4.66
N PRO A 29 -1.13 12.27 -5.03
CA PRO A 29 0.15 11.54 -5.00
C PRO A 29 0.52 10.98 -3.63
N GLU A 30 0.17 11.67 -2.54
CA GLU A 30 0.40 11.19 -1.17
C GLU A 30 -0.53 10.02 -0.81
N GLU A 31 -1.77 10.07 -1.29
CA GLU A 31 -2.76 9.00 -1.07
C GLU A 31 -2.33 7.69 -1.73
N VAL A 32 -1.67 7.75 -2.89
CA VAL A 32 -1.05 6.57 -3.52
C VAL A 32 -0.08 5.88 -2.55
N VAL A 33 0.84 6.63 -1.95
CA VAL A 33 1.82 6.08 -1.00
C VAL A 33 1.12 5.58 0.26
N ALA A 34 0.12 6.32 0.77
CA ALA A 34 -0.65 5.94 1.95
C ALA A 34 -1.43 4.63 1.73
N ILE A 35 -2.08 4.45 0.57
CA ILE A 35 -2.79 3.23 0.20
C ILE A 35 -1.82 2.04 0.18
N GLN A 36 -0.67 2.19 -0.49
CA GLN A 36 0.32 1.11 -0.58
C GLN A 36 0.90 0.76 0.80
N MET A 37 1.30 1.76 1.59
CA MET A 37 1.84 1.53 2.94
C MET A 37 0.79 0.92 3.87
N LYS A 38 -0.47 1.38 3.82
CA LYS A 38 -1.54 0.79 4.63
C LYS A 38 -1.80 -0.66 4.26
N ALA A 39 -1.81 -0.98 2.96
CA ALA A 39 -2.06 -2.34 2.50
C ALA A 39 -0.90 -3.29 2.89
N LEU A 40 0.36 -2.85 2.77
CA LEU A 40 1.52 -3.61 3.24
C LEU A 40 1.55 -3.78 4.76
N GLN A 41 1.02 -2.81 5.52
CA GLN A 41 0.86 -2.90 6.98
C GLN A 41 -0.06 -4.05 7.40
N PHE A 42 -1.04 -4.41 6.58
CA PHE A 42 -1.98 -5.51 6.82
C PHE A 42 -1.98 -6.47 5.63
N ASN A 43 -0.80 -6.99 5.30
CA ASN A 43 -0.54 -7.64 4.02
C ASN A 43 -1.53 -8.76 3.67
N ASP A 44 -1.99 -9.50 4.68
CA ASP A 44 -2.82 -10.69 4.50
C ASP A 44 -4.31 -10.46 4.85
N ASN A 45 -4.76 -9.21 4.88
CA ASN A 45 -6.15 -8.82 5.15
C ASN A 45 -6.73 -8.05 3.95
N PRO A 46 -7.86 -8.49 3.36
CA PRO A 46 -8.74 -9.60 3.77
C PRO A 46 -8.25 -11.00 3.35
N THR A 47 -7.27 -11.09 2.47
CA THR A 47 -6.74 -12.36 1.95
C THR A 47 -5.21 -12.34 1.90
N PRO A 48 -4.54 -13.50 1.86
CA PRO A 48 -3.09 -13.56 1.75
C PRO A 48 -2.57 -12.71 0.58
N ASP A 49 -1.47 -11.98 0.81
CA ASP A 49 -0.82 -11.08 -0.15
C ASP A 49 -1.66 -9.92 -0.71
N PHE A 50 -2.83 -9.62 -0.13
CA PHE A 50 -3.64 -8.46 -0.52
C PHE A 50 -2.84 -7.14 -0.55
N GLY A 51 -1.95 -6.94 0.43
CA GLY A 51 -1.07 -5.76 0.49
C GLY A 51 -0.12 -5.65 -0.71
N ILE A 52 0.44 -6.79 -1.14
CA ILE A 52 1.30 -6.86 -2.32
C ILE A 52 0.49 -6.59 -3.58
N GLU A 53 -0.70 -7.18 -3.72
CA GLU A 53 -1.59 -6.96 -4.87
C GLU A 53 -2.02 -5.50 -4.97
N GLN A 54 -2.42 -4.89 -3.86
CA GLN A 54 -2.77 -3.47 -3.78
C GLN A 54 -1.60 -2.57 -4.15
N THR A 55 -0.39 -2.93 -3.71
CA THR A 55 0.83 -2.20 -4.07
C THR A 55 1.11 -2.30 -5.56
N TRP A 56 0.96 -3.49 -6.14
CA TRP A 56 1.09 -3.71 -7.58
C TRP A 56 0.05 -2.94 -8.39
N ASN A 57 -1.17 -2.79 -7.87
CA ASN A 57 -2.25 -2.08 -8.55
C ASN A 57 -1.90 -0.60 -8.81
N PHE A 58 -1.14 0.03 -7.92
CA PHE A 58 -0.62 1.39 -8.08
C PHE A 58 0.78 1.48 -8.71
N ALA A 59 1.38 0.37 -9.14
CA ALA A 59 2.67 0.41 -9.85
C ALA A 59 2.49 0.97 -11.26
N HIS A 60 3.22 2.04 -11.59
CA HIS A 60 3.20 2.65 -12.93
C HIS A 60 3.54 1.60 -14.01
N PRO A 61 2.96 1.66 -15.23
CA PRO A 61 3.25 0.71 -16.32
C PRO A 61 4.75 0.40 -16.54
N ARG A 62 5.60 1.42 -16.62
CA ARG A 62 7.06 1.24 -16.68
C ARG A 62 7.69 0.53 -15.47
N ASN A 63 7.18 0.76 -14.26
CA ASN A 63 7.65 0.04 -13.07
C ASN A 63 7.19 -1.42 -13.12
N ARG A 64 5.96 -1.68 -13.57
CA ARG A 64 5.46 -3.04 -13.82
C ARG A 64 6.31 -3.78 -14.85
N ALA A 65 6.75 -3.12 -15.92
CA ALA A 65 7.66 -3.70 -16.89
C ALA A 65 9.01 -4.14 -16.26
N MET A 66 9.50 -3.40 -15.27
CA MET A 66 10.79 -3.66 -14.62
C MET A 66 10.71 -4.72 -13.52
N THR A 67 9.61 -4.79 -12.77
CA THR A 67 9.47 -5.63 -11.56
C THR A 67 8.49 -6.78 -11.72
N GLY A 68 7.68 -6.76 -12.78
CA GLY A 68 6.67 -7.76 -13.07
C GLY A 68 7.20 -9.08 -13.64
N PRO A 69 6.29 -10.05 -13.86
CA PRO A 69 4.85 -10.00 -13.54
C PRO A 69 4.58 -10.05 -12.02
N LEU A 70 3.32 -9.93 -11.60
CA LEU A 70 2.92 -9.90 -10.18
C LEU A 70 3.62 -10.97 -9.31
N PRO A 71 3.77 -12.24 -9.72
CA PRO A 71 4.52 -13.23 -8.92
C PRO A 71 5.98 -12.86 -8.66
N ARG A 72 6.65 -12.24 -9.64
CA ARG A 72 8.03 -11.75 -9.48
C ARG A 72 8.08 -10.54 -8.56
N PHE A 73 7.13 -9.63 -8.68
CA PHE A 73 6.99 -8.50 -7.77
C PHE A 73 6.75 -8.95 -6.32
N ALA A 74 5.86 -9.94 -6.13
CA ALA A 74 5.62 -10.56 -4.83
C ALA A 74 6.88 -11.20 -4.27
N GLY A 75 7.65 -11.94 -5.09
CA GLY A 75 8.93 -12.51 -4.68
C GLY A 75 9.95 -11.45 -4.26
N MET A 76 10.01 -10.31 -4.95
CA MET A 76 10.84 -9.18 -4.57
C MET A 76 10.42 -8.59 -3.21
N LEU A 77 9.12 -8.36 -3.00
CA LEU A 77 8.63 -7.81 -1.72
C LEU A 77 8.79 -8.77 -0.56
N LYS A 78 8.69 -10.09 -0.77
CA LYS A 78 8.96 -11.11 0.25
C LYS A 78 10.45 -11.36 0.48
N GLY A 79 11.31 -10.81 -0.38
CA GLY A 79 12.75 -11.02 -0.33
C GLY A 79 13.44 -10.29 0.82
N PRO A 80 14.75 -10.54 1.04
CA PRO A 80 15.50 -10.02 2.18
C PRO A 80 15.54 -8.49 2.29
N ALA A 81 15.48 -7.79 1.15
CA ALA A 81 15.51 -6.34 1.12
C ALA A 81 14.18 -5.73 1.61
N TYR A 82 13.06 -6.13 1.01
CA TYR A 82 11.77 -5.46 1.20
C TYR A 82 10.81 -6.20 2.15
N GLY A 83 11.11 -7.44 2.55
CA GLY A 83 10.23 -8.27 3.38
C GLY A 83 9.81 -7.63 4.69
N LYS A 84 10.64 -6.73 5.22
CA LYS A 84 10.36 -5.95 6.44
C LYS A 84 9.21 -4.93 6.28
N MET A 85 8.79 -4.63 5.06
CA MET A 85 7.64 -3.77 4.79
C MET A 85 6.31 -4.49 5.07
N LEU A 86 6.29 -5.81 5.00
CA LEU A 86 5.10 -6.61 5.22
C LEU A 86 4.80 -6.65 6.72
N ASN A 87 3.55 -6.35 7.09
CA ASN A 87 3.07 -6.39 8.48
C ASN A 87 3.90 -5.52 9.43
N HIS A 88 4.39 -4.37 8.94
CA HIS A 88 5.12 -3.40 9.75
C HIS A 88 4.22 -2.75 10.82
N ALA A 89 4.83 -2.19 11.87
CA ALA A 89 4.09 -1.64 13.01
C ALA A 89 3.45 -0.29 12.70
N SER A 90 4.23 0.65 12.16
CA SER A 90 3.77 2.01 11.88
C SER A 90 4.54 2.63 10.71
N HIS A 91 4.01 3.71 10.13
CA HIS A 91 4.74 4.49 9.14
C HIS A 91 4.36 5.97 9.20
N LYS A 92 5.28 6.81 8.72
CA LYS A 92 5.12 8.24 8.50
C LYS A 92 5.56 8.56 7.08
N ILE A 93 4.73 9.32 6.37
CA ILE A 93 4.98 9.81 5.02
C ILE A 93 5.25 11.31 5.14
N VAL A 94 6.31 11.78 4.50
CA VAL A 94 6.70 13.20 4.49
C VAL A 94 6.91 13.63 3.05
N PRO A 95 6.13 14.59 2.52
CA PRO A 95 6.34 15.09 1.17
C PRO A 95 7.68 15.82 1.09
N VAL A 96 8.43 15.54 0.03
CA VAL A 96 9.64 16.29 -0.32
C VAL A 96 9.21 17.38 -1.32
N PRO A 97 9.49 18.66 -1.04
CA PRO A 97 9.17 19.74 -1.97
C PRO A 97 9.78 19.48 -3.35
N GLY A 98 8.96 19.61 -4.38
CA GLY A 98 9.34 19.45 -5.78
C GLY A 98 8.31 20.11 -6.69
N ASP A 99 8.59 20.15 -7.98
CA ASP A 99 7.73 20.72 -9.01
C ASP A 99 7.38 19.70 -10.11
N GLY A 100 6.26 19.95 -10.79
CA GLY A 100 5.88 19.23 -12.00
C GLY A 100 5.09 17.93 -11.77
N ASN A 101 5.31 16.97 -12.65
CA ASN A 101 4.52 15.75 -12.78
C ASN A 101 5.06 14.57 -11.96
N ARG A 102 6.07 14.80 -11.11
CA ARG A 102 6.69 13.79 -10.25
C ARG A 102 6.80 14.32 -8.83
N VAL A 103 6.32 13.53 -7.87
CA VAL A 103 6.39 13.85 -6.45
C VAL A 103 7.18 12.75 -5.73
N THR A 104 7.96 13.15 -4.74
CA THR A 104 8.79 12.25 -3.95
C THR A 104 8.43 12.39 -2.47
N PHE A 105 8.42 11.26 -1.77
CA PHE A 105 8.10 11.17 -0.36
C PHE A 105 9.24 10.48 0.39
N ASP A 106 9.58 11.04 1.54
CA ASP A 106 10.36 10.35 2.55
C ASP A 106 9.41 9.50 3.40
N VAL A 107 9.61 8.18 3.38
CA VAL A 107 8.81 7.23 4.14
C VAL A 107 9.65 6.64 5.25
N PHE A 108 9.23 6.86 6.48
CA PHE A 108 9.80 6.24 7.68
C PHE A 108 8.85 5.15 8.13
N MET A 109 9.30 3.90 8.15
CA MET A 109 8.51 2.74 8.55
C MET A 109 9.17 2.06 9.73
N GLU A 110 8.38 1.78 10.76
CA GLU A 110 8.79 1.01 11.91
C GLU A 110 8.39 -0.45 11.73
N THR A 111 9.35 -1.37 11.81
CA THR A 111 9.07 -2.80 11.72
C THR A 111 8.36 -3.31 12.98
N ASP A 112 7.82 -4.52 12.92
CA ASP A 112 7.27 -5.28 14.07
C ASP A 112 8.25 -5.49 15.24
N ARG A 113 9.54 -5.23 15.02
CA ARG A 113 10.65 -5.33 15.98
C ARG A 113 11.21 -3.97 16.41
N GLY A 114 10.52 -2.88 16.08
CA GLY A 114 10.92 -1.52 16.45
C GLY A 114 12.07 -0.93 15.62
N GLN A 115 12.57 -1.60 14.58
CA GLN A 115 13.58 -0.98 13.71
C GLN A 115 12.91 0.07 12.82
N VAL A 116 13.48 1.28 12.73
CA VAL A 116 13.00 2.29 11.77
C VAL A 116 13.81 2.20 10.48
N LEU A 117 13.11 2.00 9.37
CA LEU A 117 13.63 2.00 8.01
C LEU A 117 13.15 3.23 7.26
N TYR A 118 14.03 3.79 6.46
CA TYR A 118 13.77 4.89 5.55
C TYR A 118 13.71 4.40 4.11
N PHE A 119 12.76 4.94 3.35
CA PHE A 119 12.63 4.79 1.92
C PHE A 119 12.43 6.16 1.27
N ASN A 120 12.92 6.30 0.05
CA ASN A 120 12.48 7.35 -0.86
C ASN A 120 11.48 6.75 -1.84
N TRP A 121 10.29 7.35 -1.92
CA TRP A 121 9.16 6.84 -2.69
C TRP A 121 8.76 7.87 -3.75
N ALA A 122 8.82 7.51 -5.03
CA ALA A 122 8.50 8.41 -6.12
C ALA A 122 7.22 7.97 -6.84
N VAL A 123 6.31 8.93 -7.00
CA VAL A 123 5.11 8.81 -7.81
C VAL A 123 5.15 9.79 -8.97
N GLU A 124 4.60 9.40 -10.11
CA GLU A 124 4.52 10.24 -11.30
C GLU A 124 3.11 10.18 -11.90
N LEU A 125 2.67 11.29 -12.48
CA LEU A 125 1.45 11.36 -13.25
C LEU A 125 1.62 10.58 -14.55
N VAL A 126 0.76 9.61 -14.80
CA VAL A 126 0.74 8.86 -16.05
C VAL A 126 0.16 9.74 -17.16
N THR A 127 0.80 9.70 -18.35
CA THR A 127 0.32 10.40 -19.55
C THR A 127 -0.12 9.40 -20.62
N GLY A 128 -1.39 9.41 -20.97
CA GLY A 128 -2.05 8.54 -21.95
C GLY A 128 -2.32 7.11 -21.47
N GLY A 129 -3.14 6.39 -22.25
CA GLY A 129 -3.48 4.99 -21.99
C GLY A 129 -4.57 4.82 -20.92
N GLU A 130 -4.67 3.60 -20.38
CA GLU A 130 -5.71 3.20 -19.41
C GLU A 130 -5.67 4.01 -18.10
N TYR A 131 -4.48 4.39 -17.65
CA TYR A 131 -4.28 5.11 -16.39
C TYR A 131 -3.99 6.60 -16.60
N ASP A 132 -4.41 7.19 -17.72
CA ASP A 132 -4.15 8.60 -18.03
C ASP A 132 -4.60 9.52 -16.88
N ASN A 133 -3.72 10.45 -16.48
CA ASN A 133 -3.90 11.36 -15.35
C ASN A 133 -3.95 10.72 -13.95
N CYS A 134 -3.65 9.43 -13.81
CA CYS A 134 -3.50 8.80 -12.49
C CYS A 134 -2.07 9.01 -11.95
N TRP A 135 -1.95 9.29 -10.65
CA TRP A 135 -0.67 9.20 -9.95
C TRP A 135 -0.32 7.74 -9.65
N MET A 136 0.90 7.32 -9.99
CA MET A 136 1.33 5.93 -9.81
C MET A 136 2.80 5.84 -9.39
N THR A 137 3.14 4.77 -8.68
CA THR A 137 4.50 4.56 -8.14
C THR A 137 5.48 4.13 -9.23
N VAL A 138 6.53 4.92 -9.39
CA VAL A 138 7.57 4.72 -10.41
C VAL A 138 8.88 4.20 -9.85
N ALA A 139 9.18 4.48 -8.59
CA ALA A 139 10.38 3.97 -7.92
C ALA A 139 10.21 3.97 -6.40
N VAL A 140 10.82 2.97 -5.75
CA VAL A 140 11.02 2.92 -4.29
C VAL A 140 12.49 2.58 -4.07
N SER A 141 13.19 3.34 -3.24
CA SER A 141 14.59 3.05 -2.92
C SER A 141 14.73 1.77 -2.12
N MET A 142 15.92 1.17 -2.11
CA MET A 142 16.24 0.17 -1.09
C MET A 142 16.09 0.76 0.32
N PRO A 143 15.63 -0.03 1.31
CA PRO A 143 15.52 0.43 2.68
C PRO A 143 16.88 0.81 3.25
N ARG A 144 16.92 1.90 4.01
CA ARG A 144 18.08 2.30 4.80
C ARG A 144 17.70 2.32 6.28
N SER A 145 18.61 1.92 7.16
CA SER A 145 18.38 2.06 8.60
C SER A 145 18.28 3.55 8.95
N ALA A 146 17.24 3.94 9.68
CA ALA A 146 17.01 5.32 10.12
C ALA A 146 16.91 5.46 11.65
N GLY A 147 17.01 4.36 12.39
CA GLY A 147 17.10 4.37 13.85
C GLY A 147 16.30 3.24 14.48
N GLN A 148 15.90 3.46 15.73
CA GLN A 148 14.99 2.62 16.48
C GLN A 148 13.74 3.43 16.82
N GLY A 149 12.60 2.74 16.82
CA GLY A 149 11.28 3.24 17.14
C GLY A 149 11.01 3.23 18.64
N SER A 150 9.76 3.52 19.01
CA SER A 150 9.36 3.87 20.38
C SER A 150 8.78 2.70 21.15
#